data_AF-A0AAD8AGZ6-F1
#
_entry.id   AF-A0AAD8AGZ6-F1
#
_cell.length_a   1.000
_cell.length_b   1.000
_cell.length_c   1.000
_cell.angle_alpha   90.00
_cell.angle_beta   90.00
_cell.angle_gamma   90.00
#
_symmetry.space_group_name_H-M   'P 1'
#
loop_
_entity.id
_entity.type
_entity.pdbx_description
1 polymer ?
#
loop_
_entity_poly.entity_id
_entity_poly.type
_entity_poly.pdbx_seq_one_letter_code
_entity_poly.pdbx_strand_id
1 'polypeptide(L)'
;MAENGEIKSSDRVKEIQETLVSQVPLYLKQISEHRNKELRVSKCKVDLVSRSDLAFHGASVLYSAVLELEEQVNDKVNVTRRQYDLIVKAKPSLAIVRLIQNSDDQFYNEAIFYSDIVPLLLDICSDVACGDLIGRNLTTAYDMFTKCLYASYEGETDLVALEDLRSSGYKIGGNKDIMVMDYSHILLGVKNLAIFHALSYGAKEKNPKLFEQKVMDTVKDSRKFLEVKDYSKQITVAYLIYLRHTTSLLLDKFVEKEESANLYTEQISKLRDVILDVEHFDKFIKYLLTPKEPLAVLCHGDFNMNNMMFKYDSDNQPVGIKFLDFQTIHYCSPMIDLSFFLFMNTTAENRAEHWEEMFSMYHSTLLSALSEFTNTSEQDLSSRYSLKIFQEELAKYCSYGYIIATTFIISYSCRPKDGDPFQDMDENKFIEDIYADLKRKFVIKDEVIDRLFSLVKDVLQKMNI
;
A
#
# COMPACT_ATOMS: atom_id res chain seq x y z
N MET A 1 39.86 4.47 -9.71
CA MET A 1 39.32 3.58 -10.77
C MET A 1 38.31 2.67 -10.10
N ALA A 2 37.07 3.13 -9.98
CA ALA A 2 35.92 2.29 -9.69
C ALA A 2 35.17 2.20 -11.01
N GLU A 3 34.99 0.99 -11.54
CA GLU A 3 34.19 0.76 -12.74
C GLU A 3 32.73 1.11 -12.40
N ASN A 4 32.17 2.08 -13.12
CA ASN A 4 30.78 2.49 -13.00
C ASN A 4 29.88 1.28 -13.33
N GLY A 5 29.34 0.63 -12.30
CA GLY A 5 28.44 -0.51 -12.36
C GLY A 5 27.02 -0.18 -12.80
N GLU A 6 26.83 0.80 -13.69
CA GLU A 6 25.52 1.04 -14.30
C GLU A 6 25.27 0.01 -15.40
N ILE A 7 24.34 -0.92 -15.14
CA ILE A 7 23.75 -1.74 -16.20
C ILE A 7 23.02 -0.76 -17.15
N LYS A 8 23.41 -0.74 -18.42
CA LYS A 8 22.72 0.08 -19.42
C LYS A 8 21.27 -0.35 -19.50
N SER A 9 20.34 0.61 -19.63
CA SER A 9 18.91 0.33 -19.72
C SER A 9 18.56 -0.74 -20.76
N SER A 10 19.29 -0.80 -21.89
CA SER A 10 19.14 -1.85 -22.91
C SER A 10 19.48 -3.25 -22.41
N ASP A 11 20.49 -3.38 -21.55
CA ASP A 11 20.96 -4.66 -21.04
C ASP A 11 19.96 -5.20 -20.00
N ARG A 12 19.39 -4.31 -19.17
CA ARG A 12 18.36 -4.68 -18.20
C ARG A 12 17.05 -5.11 -18.87
N VAL A 13 16.63 -4.44 -19.94
CA VAL A 13 15.46 -4.86 -20.74
C VAL A 13 15.64 -6.27 -21.29
N LYS A 14 16.83 -6.57 -21.81
CA LYS A 14 17.16 -7.90 -22.35
C LYS A 14 17.14 -8.97 -21.26
N GLU A 15 17.74 -8.70 -20.10
CA GLU A 15 17.73 -9.59 -18.94
C GLU A 15 16.30 -9.91 -18.49
N ILE A 16 15.45 -8.89 -18.35
CA ILE A 16 14.04 -9.06 -17.98
C ILE A 16 13.33 -9.94 -19.03
N GLN A 17 13.56 -9.69 -20.32
CA GLN A 17 12.96 -10.47 -21.39
C GLN A 17 13.38 -11.95 -21.31
N GLU A 18 14.66 -12.24 -21.07
CA GLU A 18 15.18 -13.60 -20.90
C GLU A 18 14.60 -14.30 -19.67
N THR A 19 14.44 -13.58 -18.55
CA THR A 19 13.80 -14.09 -17.33
C THR A 19 12.34 -14.41 -17.57
N LEU A 20 11.56 -13.52 -18.20
CA LEU A 20 10.15 -13.78 -18.50
C LEU A 20 9.97 -15.00 -19.42
N VAL A 21 10.80 -15.13 -20.45
CA VAL A 21 10.74 -16.26 -21.40
C VAL A 21 11.04 -17.60 -20.71
N SER A 22 12.02 -17.61 -19.80
CA SER A 22 12.47 -18.85 -19.16
C SER A 22 11.67 -19.23 -17.91
N GLN A 23 11.27 -18.25 -17.09
CA GLN A 23 10.72 -18.49 -15.76
C GLN A 23 9.19 -18.48 -15.70
N VAL A 24 8.50 -17.65 -16.48
CA VAL A 24 7.02 -17.58 -16.45
C VAL A 24 6.37 -18.95 -16.69
N PRO A 25 6.80 -19.76 -17.70
CA PRO A 25 6.22 -21.10 -17.89
C PRO A 25 6.44 -22.03 -16.70
N LEU A 26 7.59 -21.95 -16.04
CA LEU A 26 7.94 -22.79 -14.89
C LEU A 26 7.12 -22.39 -13.65
N TYR A 27 7.01 -21.08 -13.43
CA TYR A 27 6.23 -20.50 -12.33
C TYR A 27 4.75 -20.86 -12.47
N LEU A 28 4.15 -20.63 -13.64
CA LEU A 28 2.75 -20.94 -13.88
C LEU A 28 2.44 -22.44 -13.69
N LYS A 29 3.35 -23.36 -14.04
CA LYS A 29 3.16 -24.81 -13.81
C LYS A 29 3.00 -25.20 -12.34
N GLN A 30 3.46 -24.37 -11.40
CA GLN A 30 3.26 -24.60 -9.97
C GLN A 30 1.78 -24.38 -9.57
N ILE A 31 1.07 -23.55 -10.32
CA ILE A 31 -0.35 -23.23 -10.15
C ILE A 31 -1.21 -24.38 -10.70
N SER A 32 -2.23 -24.79 -9.93
CA SER A 32 -3.10 -25.93 -10.23
C SER A 32 -3.71 -25.87 -11.64
N GLU A 33 -4.16 -24.70 -12.09
CA GLU A 33 -4.77 -24.46 -13.41
C GLU A 33 -3.87 -24.81 -14.61
N HIS A 34 -2.56 -24.78 -14.41
CA HIS A 34 -1.56 -24.93 -15.46
C HIS A 34 -0.70 -26.20 -15.31
N ARG A 35 -0.87 -26.95 -14.22
CA ARG A 35 -0.03 -28.12 -13.88
C ARG A 35 0.02 -29.20 -14.97
N ASN A 36 -1.07 -29.39 -15.70
CA ASN A 36 -1.20 -30.41 -16.75
C ASN A 36 -0.97 -29.86 -18.18
N LYS A 37 -0.38 -28.66 -18.30
CA LYS A 37 -0.12 -28.02 -19.58
C LYS A 37 1.38 -27.92 -19.84
N GLU A 38 1.79 -28.19 -21.07
CA GLU A 38 3.04 -27.67 -21.59
C GLU A 38 2.88 -26.19 -21.93
N LEU A 39 3.75 -25.38 -21.35
CA LEU A 39 3.75 -23.93 -21.49
C LEU A 39 5.06 -23.50 -22.14
N ARG A 40 4.96 -22.66 -23.17
CA ARG A 40 6.11 -22.08 -23.85
C ARG A 40 5.83 -20.62 -24.21
N VAL A 41 6.79 -19.74 -24.00
CA VAL A 41 6.72 -18.37 -24.52
C VAL A 41 7.13 -18.37 -25.99
N SER A 42 6.22 -17.97 -26.88
CA SER A 42 6.47 -17.85 -28.33
C SER A 42 7.01 -16.48 -28.69
N LYS A 43 6.61 -15.44 -27.95
CA LYS A 43 7.02 -14.05 -28.14
C LYS A 43 7.06 -13.31 -26.81
N CYS A 44 8.08 -12.49 -26.61
CA CYS A 44 8.19 -11.58 -25.48
C CYS A 44 8.82 -10.27 -25.96
N LYS A 45 8.18 -9.14 -25.65
CA LYS A 45 8.73 -7.80 -25.89
C LYS A 45 8.66 -7.04 -24.57
N VAL A 46 9.74 -6.40 -24.19
CA VAL A 46 9.85 -5.60 -22.96
C VAL A 46 10.29 -4.19 -23.33
N ASP A 47 9.64 -3.18 -22.75
CA ASP A 47 9.98 -1.77 -22.92
C ASP A 47 10.02 -1.09 -21.53
N LEU A 48 10.98 -0.18 -21.31
CA LEU A 48 11.02 0.63 -20.09
C LEU A 48 9.85 1.61 -20.09
N VAL A 49 9.11 1.70 -18.97
CA VAL A 49 8.02 2.67 -18.85
C VAL A 49 8.58 4.01 -18.41
N SER A 50 8.23 5.08 -19.13
CA SER A 50 8.57 6.44 -18.72
C SER A 50 7.92 6.77 -17.37
N ARG A 51 8.68 7.41 -16.46
CA ARG A 51 8.17 7.85 -15.16
C ARG A 51 7.01 8.85 -15.25
N SER A 52 6.82 9.51 -16.40
CA SER A 52 5.67 10.39 -16.65
C SER A 52 4.33 9.65 -16.77
N ASP A 53 4.36 8.35 -17.06
CA ASP A 53 3.19 7.62 -17.57
C ASP A 53 2.46 6.79 -16.49
N LEU A 54 2.99 6.75 -15.26
CA LEU A 54 2.42 5.97 -14.15
C LEU A 54 2.49 6.78 -12.84
N ALA A 55 1.57 6.46 -11.92
CA ALA A 55 1.62 6.96 -10.54
C ALA A 55 2.99 6.63 -9.90
N PHE A 56 3.34 7.34 -8.85
CA PHE A 56 4.65 7.26 -8.19
C PHE A 56 4.91 5.85 -7.61
N HIS A 57 5.85 5.07 -8.19
CA HIS A 57 6.26 3.76 -7.66
C HIS A 57 7.65 3.90 -7.03
N GLY A 58 7.68 4.29 -5.76
CA GLY A 58 8.88 4.80 -5.08
C GLY A 58 10.02 3.80 -4.86
N ALA A 59 9.81 2.49 -5.06
CA ALA A 59 10.82 1.47 -4.77
C ALA A 59 11.16 0.53 -5.93
N SER A 60 10.51 0.68 -7.08
CA SER A 60 10.67 -0.20 -8.24
C SER A 60 10.82 0.59 -9.54
N VAL A 61 11.62 0.06 -10.46
CA VAL A 61 11.66 0.47 -11.87
C VAL A 61 10.62 -0.35 -12.63
N LEU A 62 9.82 0.32 -13.46
CA LEU A 62 8.69 -0.29 -14.16
C LEU A 62 9.01 -0.52 -15.64
N TYR A 63 8.61 -1.69 -16.13
CA TYR A 63 8.70 -2.08 -17.52
C TYR A 63 7.32 -2.57 -17.97
N SER A 64 6.95 -2.30 -19.22
CA SER A 64 5.80 -2.92 -19.86
C SER A 64 6.29 -4.12 -20.63
N ALA A 65 5.57 -5.24 -20.58
CA ALA A 65 5.89 -6.41 -21.38
C ALA A 65 4.65 -6.96 -22.09
N VAL A 66 4.83 -7.44 -23.32
CA VAL A 66 3.83 -8.21 -24.06
C VAL A 66 4.37 -9.62 -24.22
N LEU A 67 3.70 -10.58 -23.60
CA LEU A 67 4.09 -11.99 -23.57
C LEU A 67 3.03 -12.84 -24.27
N GLU A 68 3.44 -13.61 -25.28
CA GLU A 68 2.59 -14.61 -25.92
C GLU A 68 2.97 -16.00 -25.41
N LEU A 69 2.01 -16.66 -24.77
CA LEU A 69 2.14 -17.99 -24.19
C LEU A 69 1.40 -19.01 -25.06
N GLU A 70 2.11 -20.02 -25.51
CA GLU A 70 1.58 -21.25 -26.08
C GLU A 70 1.27 -22.23 -24.95
N GLU A 71 0.01 -22.63 -24.84
CA GLU A 71 -0.47 -23.63 -23.90
C GLU A 71 -0.95 -24.87 -24.67
N GLN A 72 -0.36 -26.03 -24.36
CA GLN A 72 -0.76 -27.32 -24.88
C GLN A 72 -1.15 -28.23 -23.72
N VAL A 73 -2.37 -28.78 -23.74
CA VAL A 73 -2.79 -29.77 -22.74
C VAL A 73 -2.12 -31.10 -23.09
N ASN A 74 -1.51 -31.75 -22.10
CA ASN A 74 -0.93 -33.09 -22.28
C ASN A 74 -2.01 -33.99 -22.93
N ASP A 75 -1.64 -34.72 -23.98
CA ASP A 75 -2.51 -35.59 -24.80
C ASP A 75 -3.40 -34.92 -25.87
N LYS A 76 -3.33 -33.60 -26.07
CA LYS A 76 -4.00 -32.91 -27.19
C LYS A 76 -3.01 -32.27 -28.15
N VAL A 77 -3.32 -32.34 -29.45
CA VAL A 77 -2.50 -31.73 -30.53
C VAL A 77 -2.72 -30.21 -30.63
N ASN A 78 -3.86 -29.71 -30.14
CA ASN A 78 -4.20 -28.30 -30.27
C ASN A 78 -3.40 -27.44 -29.30
N VAL A 79 -2.58 -26.54 -29.86
CA VAL A 79 -1.90 -25.47 -29.14
C VAL A 79 -2.82 -24.25 -29.09
N THR A 80 -3.08 -23.76 -27.88
CA THR A 80 -3.77 -22.48 -27.68
C THR A 80 -2.75 -21.37 -27.44
N ARG A 81 -2.95 -20.21 -28.05
CA ARG A 81 -2.10 -19.02 -27.84
C ARG A 81 -2.85 -17.99 -27.03
N ARG A 82 -2.21 -17.43 -26.01
CA ARG A 82 -2.73 -16.33 -25.20
C ARG A 82 -1.70 -15.23 -25.11
N GLN A 83 -2.12 -14.01 -25.36
CA GLN A 83 -1.32 -12.81 -25.11
C GLN A 83 -1.62 -12.29 -23.70
N TYR A 84 -0.58 -11.88 -23.00
CA TYR A 84 -0.63 -11.21 -21.72
C TYR A 84 0.10 -9.88 -21.84
N ASP A 85 -0.60 -8.80 -21.54
CA ASP A 85 -0.01 -7.48 -21.37
C ASP A 85 0.34 -7.33 -19.88
N LEU A 86 1.58 -6.95 -19.59
CA LEU A 86 2.17 -7.01 -18.25
C LEU A 86 2.82 -5.70 -17.84
N ILE A 87 2.74 -5.40 -16.55
CA ILE A 87 3.64 -4.49 -15.85
C ILE A 87 4.64 -5.33 -15.07
N VAL A 88 5.92 -5.08 -15.29
CA VAL A 88 7.03 -5.76 -14.63
C VAL A 88 7.74 -4.77 -13.73
N LYS A 89 7.76 -5.07 -12.43
CA LYS A 89 8.49 -4.33 -11.41
C LYS A 89 9.85 -4.98 -11.20
N ALA A 90 10.89 -4.16 -11.16
CA ALA A 90 12.26 -4.59 -10.85
C ALA A 90 12.90 -3.65 -9.82
N LYS A 91 13.80 -4.15 -8.98
CA LYS A 91 14.58 -3.31 -8.06
C LYS A 91 15.44 -2.29 -8.82
N PRO A 92 15.66 -1.08 -8.27
CA PRO A 92 16.66 -0.16 -8.79
C PRO A 92 18.04 -0.82 -8.89
N SER A 93 18.76 -0.61 -9.98
CA SER A 93 20.09 -1.21 -10.20
C SER A 93 21.15 -0.64 -9.25
N LEU A 94 21.04 0.64 -8.90
CA LEU A 94 21.98 1.32 -8.00
C LEU A 94 21.72 0.96 -6.53
N ALA A 95 22.74 0.39 -5.87
CA ALA A 95 22.64 -0.03 -4.47
C ALA A 95 22.33 1.11 -3.50
N ILE A 96 22.87 2.32 -3.75
CA ILE A 96 22.59 3.49 -2.91
C ILE A 96 21.12 3.92 -2.98
N VAL A 97 20.49 3.81 -4.16
CA VAL A 97 19.06 4.10 -4.34
C VAL A 97 18.23 3.09 -3.55
N ARG A 98 18.55 1.79 -3.68
CA ARG A 98 17.88 0.73 -2.91
C ARG A 98 18.00 0.96 -1.40
N LEU A 99 19.19 1.35 -0.95
CA LEU A 99 19.45 1.65 0.45
C LEU A 99 18.63 2.85 0.95
N ILE A 100 18.55 3.94 0.18
CA ILE A 100 17.77 5.13 0.54
C ILE A 100 16.27 4.80 0.60
N GLN A 101 15.74 4.16 -0.43
CA GLN A 101 14.30 3.88 -0.56
C GLN A 101 13.83 2.64 0.21
N ASN A 102 14.74 1.86 0.77
CA ASN A 102 14.46 0.54 1.32
C ASN A 102 13.89 -0.45 0.29
N SER A 103 14.33 -0.33 -0.98
CA SER A 103 13.75 -1.08 -2.09
C SER A 103 13.89 -2.58 -1.92
N ASP A 104 14.95 -3.09 -1.27
CA ASP A 104 15.16 -4.53 -1.13
C ASP A 104 14.06 -5.19 -0.26
N ASP A 105 13.71 -4.59 0.87
CA ASP A 105 12.66 -5.12 1.75
C ASP A 105 11.26 -4.83 1.20
N GLN A 106 11.06 -3.64 0.62
CA GLN A 106 9.81 -3.26 -0.02
C GLN A 106 9.48 -4.19 -1.20
N PHE A 107 10.46 -4.44 -2.07
CA PHE A 107 10.29 -5.35 -3.20
C PHE A 107 10.06 -6.79 -2.73
N TYR A 108 10.83 -7.24 -1.74
CA TYR A 108 10.65 -8.56 -1.14
C TYR A 108 9.21 -8.75 -0.64
N ASN A 109 8.68 -7.77 0.12
CA ASN A 109 7.32 -7.79 0.63
C ASN A 109 6.28 -7.88 -0.48
N GLU A 110 6.40 -7.06 -1.54
CA GLU A 110 5.47 -7.11 -2.67
C GLU A 110 5.55 -8.47 -3.40
N ALA A 111 6.74 -9.01 -3.60
CA ALA A 111 6.93 -10.30 -4.26
C ALA A 111 6.32 -11.46 -3.47
N ILE A 112 6.60 -11.57 -2.16
CA ILE A 112 6.00 -12.62 -1.31
C ILE A 112 4.50 -12.43 -1.16
N PHE A 113 4.01 -11.19 -1.21
CA PHE A 113 2.58 -10.92 -1.13
C PHE A 113 1.83 -11.61 -2.26
N TYR A 114 2.31 -11.42 -3.49
CA TYR A 114 1.69 -12.03 -4.67
C TYR A 114 1.98 -13.53 -4.79
N SER A 115 3.18 -13.99 -4.44
CA SER A 115 3.56 -15.39 -4.64
C SER A 115 3.01 -16.33 -3.57
N ASP A 116 2.95 -15.87 -2.32
CA ASP A 116 2.76 -16.75 -1.16
C ASP A 116 1.54 -16.32 -0.32
N ILE A 117 1.47 -15.04 0.06
CA ILE A 117 0.49 -14.56 1.04
C ILE A 117 -0.92 -14.53 0.44
N VAL A 118 -1.14 -13.91 -0.72
CA VAL A 118 -2.47 -13.84 -1.36
C VAL A 118 -3.03 -15.24 -1.62
N PRO A 119 -2.28 -16.18 -2.26
CA PRO A 119 -2.75 -17.55 -2.42
C PRO A 119 -3.11 -18.21 -1.08
N LEU A 120 -2.28 -18.06 -0.05
CA LEU A 120 -2.53 -18.63 1.28
C LEU A 120 -3.81 -18.08 1.92
N LEU A 121 -4.00 -16.75 1.91
CA LEU A 121 -5.16 -16.11 2.52
C LEU A 121 -6.45 -16.56 1.83
N LEU A 122 -6.43 -16.61 0.50
CA LEU A 122 -7.57 -17.05 -0.30
C LEU A 122 -7.87 -18.54 -0.09
N ASP A 123 -6.84 -19.40 -0.09
CA ASP A 123 -6.98 -20.85 0.14
C ASP A 123 -7.65 -21.13 1.49
N ILE A 124 -7.09 -20.61 2.59
CA ILE A 124 -7.64 -20.78 3.94
C ILE A 124 -9.09 -20.26 4.04
N CYS A 125 -9.37 -19.10 3.44
CA CYS A 125 -10.70 -18.51 3.51
C CYS A 125 -11.72 -19.22 2.59
N SER A 126 -11.26 -19.84 1.50
CA SER A 126 -12.11 -20.51 0.49
C SER A 126 -12.67 -21.86 0.92
N ASP A 127 -11.96 -22.60 1.77
CA ASP A 127 -12.28 -23.99 2.19
C ASP A 127 -13.68 -24.21 2.80
N VAL A 128 -14.43 -23.14 3.10
CA VAL A 128 -15.71 -23.21 3.84
C VAL A 128 -16.81 -22.34 3.22
N ALA A 129 -16.63 -21.75 2.03
CA ALA A 129 -17.74 -21.05 1.38
C ALA A 129 -18.90 -22.04 1.15
N CYS A 130 -19.98 -21.89 1.92
CA CYS A 130 -21.03 -22.89 2.08
C CYS A 130 -21.73 -23.26 0.76
N GLY A 131 -21.68 -24.53 0.39
CA GLY A 131 -22.44 -25.06 -0.75
C GLY A 131 -21.91 -24.58 -2.10
N ASP A 132 -22.57 -24.97 -3.19
CA ASP A 132 -22.14 -24.73 -4.58
C ASP A 132 -22.09 -23.23 -5.02
N LEU A 133 -22.05 -22.28 -4.08
CA LEU A 133 -22.04 -20.84 -4.30
C LEU A 133 -20.84 -20.20 -3.58
N ILE A 134 -19.82 -19.80 -4.36
CA ILE A 134 -18.78 -18.89 -3.89
C ILE A 134 -19.47 -17.61 -3.36
N GLY A 135 -19.22 -17.26 -2.11
CA GLY A 135 -19.79 -16.08 -1.48
C GLY A 135 -19.37 -14.77 -2.19
N ARG A 136 -20.19 -13.72 -2.04
CA ARG A 136 -19.96 -12.43 -2.73
C ARG A 136 -18.67 -11.76 -2.26
N ASN A 137 -18.33 -11.87 -0.98
CA ASN A 137 -17.10 -11.26 -0.45
C ASN A 137 -15.86 -12.04 -0.88
N LEU A 138 -15.92 -13.37 -0.94
CA LEU A 138 -14.83 -14.19 -1.45
C LEU A 138 -14.58 -13.92 -2.95
N THR A 139 -15.64 -13.79 -3.76
CA THR A 139 -15.49 -13.38 -5.17
C THR A 139 -14.80 -12.02 -5.26
N THR A 140 -15.23 -11.06 -4.45
CA THR A 140 -14.61 -9.73 -4.38
C THR A 140 -13.15 -9.80 -3.94
N ALA A 141 -12.80 -10.69 -3.01
CA ALA A 141 -11.42 -10.93 -2.57
C ALA A 141 -10.53 -11.44 -3.71
N TYR A 142 -11.00 -12.42 -4.50
CA TYR A 142 -10.27 -12.88 -5.70
C TYR A 142 -10.12 -11.75 -6.73
N ASP A 143 -11.15 -10.95 -6.92
CA ASP A 143 -11.17 -9.85 -7.89
C ASP A 143 -10.37 -8.62 -7.44
N MET A 144 -9.96 -8.50 -6.18
CA MET A 144 -9.25 -7.33 -5.66
C MET A 144 -7.76 -7.31 -6.04
N PHE A 145 -7.15 -8.49 -6.23
CA PHE A 145 -5.72 -8.59 -6.50
C PHE A 145 -5.43 -8.69 -8.00
N THR A 146 -4.32 -8.10 -8.42
CA THR A 146 -3.86 -8.19 -9.82
C THR A 146 -3.29 -9.59 -10.07
N LYS A 147 -3.56 -10.16 -11.25
CA LYS A 147 -3.02 -11.47 -11.60
C LYS A 147 -1.50 -11.40 -11.70
N CYS A 148 -0.81 -12.18 -10.88
CA CYS A 148 0.65 -12.34 -10.93
C CYS A 148 1.02 -13.51 -11.85
N LEU A 149 1.88 -13.26 -12.83
CA LEU A 149 2.40 -14.29 -13.74
C LEU A 149 3.79 -14.78 -13.35
N TYR A 150 4.51 -13.98 -12.57
CA TYR A 150 5.82 -14.33 -12.05
C TYR A 150 6.18 -13.42 -10.89
N ALA A 151 6.73 -14.00 -9.82
CA ALA A 151 7.33 -13.25 -8.72
C ALA A 151 8.57 -14.00 -8.24
N SER A 152 9.65 -13.26 -7.98
CA SER A 152 10.89 -13.78 -7.42
C SER A 152 11.50 -12.77 -6.45
N TYR A 153 12.05 -13.27 -5.35
CA TYR A 153 12.58 -12.48 -4.24
C TYR A 153 13.85 -13.09 -3.62
N GLU A 154 14.45 -14.08 -4.29
CA GLU A 154 15.59 -14.86 -3.78
C GLU A 154 16.89 -14.63 -4.60
N GLY A 155 16.92 -13.68 -5.54
CA GLY A 155 18.07 -13.50 -6.45
C GLY A 155 18.34 -12.08 -6.96
N GLU A 156 19.40 -11.94 -7.77
CA GLU A 156 19.80 -10.65 -8.37
C GLU A 156 18.83 -10.19 -9.48
N THR A 157 18.11 -11.14 -10.07
CA THR A 157 17.14 -10.94 -11.16
C THR A 157 15.69 -10.89 -10.66
N ASP A 158 15.48 -10.48 -9.42
CA ASP A 158 14.17 -10.39 -8.79
C ASP A 158 13.22 -9.49 -9.60
N LEU A 159 12.06 -10.05 -9.97
CA LEU A 159 11.02 -9.40 -10.77
C LEU A 159 9.64 -9.80 -10.24
N VAL A 160 8.71 -8.86 -10.31
CA VAL A 160 7.27 -9.14 -10.17
C VAL A 160 6.59 -8.75 -11.47
N ALA A 161 6.01 -9.72 -12.17
CA ALA A 161 5.29 -9.54 -13.42
C ALA A 161 3.78 -9.69 -13.17
N LEU A 162 3.07 -8.57 -13.26
CA LEU A 162 1.65 -8.45 -13.01
C LEU A 162 0.91 -8.16 -14.32
N GLU A 163 -0.35 -8.55 -14.42
CA GLU A 163 -1.25 -8.09 -15.49
C GLU A 163 -1.28 -6.56 -15.57
N ASP A 164 -1.16 -6.02 -16.78
CA ASP A 164 -1.40 -4.60 -17.05
C ASP A 164 -2.90 -4.33 -17.10
N LEU A 165 -3.43 -3.85 -15.97
CA LEU A 165 -4.86 -3.59 -15.78
C LEU A 165 -5.45 -2.56 -16.76
N ARG A 166 -4.61 -1.74 -17.43
CA ARG A 166 -5.07 -0.78 -18.44
C ARG A 166 -5.69 -1.50 -19.64
N SER A 167 -5.15 -2.65 -20.02
CA SER A 167 -5.69 -3.49 -21.10
C SER A 167 -7.08 -4.05 -20.74
N SER A 168 -7.33 -4.27 -19.44
CA SER A 168 -8.59 -4.71 -18.86
C SER A 168 -9.56 -3.56 -18.53
N GLY A 169 -9.27 -2.33 -18.97
CA GLY A 169 -10.14 -1.16 -18.85
C GLY A 169 -10.15 -0.49 -17.48
N TYR A 170 -9.22 -0.84 -16.60
CA TYR A 170 -9.06 -0.15 -15.33
C TYR A 170 -8.25 1.15 -15.51
N LYS A 171 -8.57 2.17 -14.71
CA LYS A 171 -7.84 3.45 -14.67
C LYS A 171 -7.72 3.94 -13.23
N ILE A 172 -6.71 4.77 -12.96
CA ILE A 172 -6.61 5.45 -11.65
C ILE A 172 -7.79 6.43 -11.53
N GLY A 173 -8.52 6.36 -10.41
CA GLY A 173 -9.66 7.22 -10.11
C GLY A 173 -9.27 8.51 -9.40
N GLY A 174 -10.26 9.37 -9.15
CA GLY A 174 -10.11 10.62 -8.38
C GLY A 174 -9.32 11.75 -9.05
N ASN A 175 -9.14 12.83 -8.29
CA ASN A 175 -8.34 13.99 -8.68
C ASN A 175 -6.93 13.86 -8.11
N LYS A 176 -5.95 13.58 -8.99
CA LYS A 176 -4.54 13.38 -8.61
C LYS A 176 -3.83 14.65 -8.14
N ASP A 177 -4.27 15.83 -8.60
CA ASP A 177 -3.58 17.09 -8.26
C ASP A 177 -3.76 17.43 -6.78
N ILE A 178 -4.94 17.13 -6.24
CA ILE A 178 -5.28 17.36 -4.83
C ILE A 178 -5.44 16.06 -4.05
N MET A 179 -5.21 14.90 -4.67
CA MET A 179 -5.27 13.58 -4.04
C MET A 179 -6.62 13.27 -3.35
N VAL A 180 -7.76 13.62 -3.95
CA VAL A 180 -9.10 13.31 -3.39
C VAL A 180 -9.96 12.50 -4.36
N MET A 181 -10.92 11.77 -3.81
CA MET A 181 -11.87 10.96 -4.56
C MET A 181 -13.31 11.38 -4.27
N ASP A 182 -14.23 11.08 -5.19
CA ASP A 182 -15.66 11.20 -4.91
C ASP A 182 -16.14 10.09 -3.98
N TYR A 183 -17.36 10.26 -3.46
CA TYR A 183 -17.93 9.37 -2.47
C TYR A 183 -18.09 7.92 -2.96
N SER A 184 -18.46 7.69 -4.22
CA SER A 184 -18.61 6.36 -4.80
C SER A 184 -17.29 5.57 -4.82
N HIS A 185 -16.19 6.25 -5.17
CA HIS A 185 -14.85 5.65 -5.14
C HIS A 185 -14.39 5.38 -3.70
N ILE A 186 -14.63 6.32 -2.78
CA ILE A 186 -14.28 6.16 -1.36
C ILE A 186 -15.00 4.94 -0.78
N LEU A 187 -16.30 4.81 -1.03
CA LEU A 187 -17.09 3.71 -0.52
C LEU A 187 -16.63 2.35 -1.06
N LEU A 188 -16.26 2.27 -2.34
CA LEU A 188 -15.72 1.05 -2.93
C LEU A 188 -14.35 0.69 -2.33
N GLY A 189 -13.48 1.68 -2.11
CA GLY A 189 -12.20 1.52 -1.41
C GLY A 189 -12.37 1.04 0.03
N VAL A 190 -13.27 1.66 0.79
CA VAL A 190 -13.61 1.28 2.17
C VAL A 190 -14.08 -0.18 2.25
N LYS A 191 -15.01 -0.59 1.38
CA LYS A 191 -15.56 -1.96 1.36
C LYS A 191 -14.48 -2.99 1.04
N ASN A 192 -13.64 -2.72 0.05
CA ASN A 192 -12.59 -3.65 -0.35
C ASN A 192 -11.47 -3.72 0.70
N LEU A 193 -11.15 -2.62 1.38
CA LEU A 193 -10.23 -2.63 2.51
C LEU A 193 -10.76 -3.50 3.65
N ALA A 194 -12.05 -3.40 3.95
CA ALA A 194 -12.71 -4.22 4.96
C ALA A 194 -12.61 -5.71 4.62
N ILE A 195 -12.85 -6.09 3.36
CA ILE A 195 -12.69 -7.48 2.88
C ILE A 195 -11.23 -7.93 2.96
N PHE A 196 -10.28 -7.07 2.59
CA PHE A 196 -8.85 -7.36 2.70
C PHE A 196 -8.43 -7.66 4.15
N HIS A 197 -8.82 -6.81 5.10
CA HIS A 197 -8.57 -7.05 6.52
C HIS A 197 -9.30 -8.29 7.04
N ALA A 198 -10.52 -8.56 6.54
CA ALA A 198 -11.25 -9.77 6.89
C ALA A 198 -10.54 -11.05 6.42
N LEU A 199 -9.84 -11.06 5.27
CA LEU A 199 -9.00 -12.20 4.86
C LEU A 199 -7.91 -12.49 5.89
N SER A 200 -7.24 -11.43 6.39
CA SER A 200 -6.22 -11.57 7.42
C SER A 200 -6.80 -12.13 8.73
N TYR A 201 -7.94 -11.59 9.19
CA TYR A 201 -8.62 -12.13 10.37
C TYR A 201 -9.08 -13.57 10.17
N GLY A 202 -9.69 -13.89 9.03
CA GLY A 202 -10.20 -15.22 8.71
C GLY A 202 -9.10 -16.27 8.68
N ALA A 203 -7.97 -15.96 8.03
CA ALA A 203 -6.80 -16.83 8.02
C ALA A 203 -6.21 -17.03 9.42
N LYS A 204 -6.14 -15.97 10.23
CA LYS A 204 -5.68 -16.01 11.62
C LYS A 204 -6.60 -16.84 12.52
N GLU A 205 -7.92 -16.72 12.39
CA GLU A 205 -8.88 -17.50 13.19
C GLU A 205 -8.89 -18.98 12.79
N LYS A 206 -8.78 -19.29 11.49
CA LYS A 206 -8.80 -20.66 10.98
C LYS A 206 -7.50 -21.42 11.21
N ASN A 207 -6.35 -20.79 10.97
CA ASN A 207 -5.06 -21.43 11.09
C ASN A 207 -3.98 -20.47 11.61
N PRO A 208 -4.02 -20.13 12.92
CA PRO A 208 -3.14 -19.11 13.50
C PRO A 208 -1.65 -19.45 13.34
N LYS A 209 -1.27 -20.74 13.46
CA LYS A 209 0.13 -21.17 13.31
C LYS A 209 0.65 -20.97 11.90
N LEU A 210 -0.15 -21.31 10.89
CA LEU A 210 0.25 -21.13 9.50
C LEU A 210 0.29 -19.65 9.14
N PHE A 211 -0.67 -18.86 9.62
CA PHE A 211 -0.68 -17.40 9.45
C PHE A 211 0.56 -16.76 10.07
N GLU A 212 0.92 -17.12 11.30
CA GLU A 212 2.15 -16.66 11.96
C GLU A 212 3.39 -16.99 11.11
N GLN A 213 3.57 -18.26 10.74
CA GLN A 213 4.75 -18.73 10.00
C GLN A 213 4.89 -18.15 8.59
N LYS A 214 3.78 -17.85 7.91
CA LYS A 214 3.78 -17.48 6.49
C LYS A 214 3.47 -16.01 6.23
N VAL A 215 2.98 -15.29 7.22
CA VAL A 215 2.66 -13.86 7.12
C VAL A 215 3.46 -13.06 8.14
N MET A 216 3.37 -13.40 9.44
CA MET A 216 4.01 -12.58 10.48
C MET A 216 5.53 -12.74 10.50
N ASP A 217 6.04 -13.96 10.30
CA ASP A 217 7.47 -14.26 10.34
C ASP A 217 8.20 -13.91 9.03
N THR A 218 7.47 -13.78 7.92
CA THR A 218 8.03 -13.57 6.58
C THR A 218 8.01 -12.10 6.19
N VAL A 219 6.94 -11.37 6.48
CA VAL A 219 6.82 -9.95 6.13
C VAL A 219 7.89 -9.15 6.84
N LYS A 220 8.75 -8.49 6.07
CA LYS A 220 9.78 -7.63 6.61
C LYS A 220 9.18 -6.30 7.03
N ASP A 221 9.71 -5.71 8.09
CA ASP A 221 9.35 -4.34 8.42
C ASP A 221 10.04 -3.38 7.44
N SER A 222 9.33 -3.06 6.36
CA SER A 222 9.85 -2.18 5.33
C SER A 222 9.87 -0.70 5.75
N ARG A 223 9.46 -0.39 7.00
CA ARG A 223 9.50 0.95 7.59
C ARG A 223 10.64 1.00 8.59
N LYS A 224 11.61 1.86 8.31
CA LYS A 224 12.81 1.90 9.13
C LYS A 224 12.53 2.61 10.45
N PHE A 225 12.98 2.00 11.54
CA PHE A 225 12.99 2.54 12.89
C PHE A 225 14.42 2.81 13.37
N LEU A 226 14.62 3.63 14.41
CA LEU A 226 15.97 4.05 14.85
C LEU A 226 16.91 2.92 15.32
N GLU A 227 16.41 1.69 15.49
CA GLU A 227 17.15 0.54 16.02
C GLU A 227 18.09 -0.15 14.99
N VAL A 228 18.06 0.26 13.72
CA VAL A 228 18.95 -0.31 12.71
C VAL A 228 20.39 0.23 12.89
N LYS A 229 21.40 -0.65 12.87
CA LYS A 229 22.78 -0.34 13.27
C LYS A 229 23.70 0.26 12.19
N ASP A 230 23.20 0.54 10.98
CA ASP A 230 24.03 0.93 9.82
C ASP A 230 23.56 2.27 9.17
N TYR A 231 24.07 2.60 7.96
CA TYR A 231 23.72 3.78 7.16
C TYR A 231 22.21 4.01 6.99
N SER A 232 21.42 2.92 7.05
CA SER A 232 19.96 2.94 7.14
C SER A 232 19.44 3.81 8.29
N LYS A 233 20.14 3.88 9.43
CA LYS A 233 19.77 4.72 10.58
C LYS A 233 19.70 6.21 10.22
N GLN A 234 20.63 6.71 9.41
CA GLN A 234 20.64 8.13 9.04
C GLN A 234 19.43 8.47 8.16
N ILE A 235 19.06 7.58 7.22
CA ILE A 235 17.86 7.73 6.40
C ILE A 235 16.58 7.56 7.23
N THR A 236 16.59 6.70 8.24
CA THR A 236 15.47 6.61 9.18
C THR A 236 15.27 7.90 9.96
N VAL A 237 16.37 8.42 10.53
CA VAL A 237 16.39 9.71 11.21
C VAL A 237 15.87 10.79 10.27
N ALA A 238 16.23 10.73 8.98
CA ALA A 238 15.75 11.66 7.97
C ALA A 238 14.24 11.70 7.86
N TYR A 239 13.68 10.52 7.64
CA TYR A 239 12.26 10.34 7.46
C TYR A 239 11.48 10.76 8.71
N LEU A 240 11.95 10.38 9.89
CA LEU A 240 11.31 10.74 11.15
C LEU A 240 11.38 12.25 11.43
N ILE A 241 12.53 12.90 11.18
CA ILE A 241 12.67 14.35 11.27
C ILE A 241 11.69 15.03 10.30
N TYR A 242 11.55 14.48 9.09
CA TYR A 242 10.66 15.01 8.08
C TYR A 242 9.19 14.98 8.54
N LEU A 243 8.69 13.81 8.91
CA LEU A 243 7.32 13.64 9.46
C LEU A 243 7.06 14.52 10.69
N ARG A 244 8.04 14.60 11.60
CA ARG A 244 7.98 15.45 12.79
C ARG A 244 7.88 16.92 12.41
N HIS A 245 8.68 17.37 11.44
CA HIS A 245 8.74 18.77 11.04
C HIS A 245 7.44 19.23 10.38
N THR A 246 6.88 18.46 9.44
CA THR A 246 5.60 18.77 8.78
C THR A 246 4.46 18.82 9.79
N THR A 247 4.43 17.86 10.72
CA THR A 247 3.44 17.82 11.81
C THR A 247 3.53 19.06 12.70
N SER A 248 4.73 19.41 13.15
CA SER A 248 4.96 20.61 13.98
C SER A 248 4.56 21.90 13.25
N LEU A 249 5.00 22.05 12.00
CA LEU A 249 4.71 23.23 11.18
C LEU A 249 3.21 23.44 11.01
N LEU A 250 2.46 22.36 10.77
CA LEU A 250 1.01 22.42 10.64
C LEU A 250 0.32 22.80 11.95
N LEU A 251 0.73 22.20 13.07
CA LEU A 251 0.18 22.54 14.39
C LEU A 251 0.44 24.00 14.76
N ASP A 252 1.63 24.52 14.48
CA ASP A 252 1.97 25.92 14.75
C ASP A 252 1.12 26.88 13.92
N LYS A 253 0.96 26.60 12.61
CA LYS A 253 0.06 27.39 11.74
C LYS A 253 -1.39 27.31 12.19
N PHE A 254 -1.85 26.14 12.63
CA PHE A 254 -3.21 25.96 13.14
C PHE A 254 -3.45 26.82 14.39
N VAL A 255 -2.53 26.77 15.36
CA VAL A 255 -2.61 27.61 16.57
C VAL A 255 -2.56 29.11 16.24
N GLU A 256 -1.76 29.51 15.24
CA GLU A 256 -1.64 30.91 14.82
C GLU A 256 -2.92 31.44 14.14
N LYS A 257 -3.55 30.63 13.27
CA LYS A 257 -4.60 31.10 12.36
C LYS A 257 -6.02 30.68 12.74
N GLU A 258 -6.21 29.64 13.54
CA GLU A 258 -7.53 29.12 13.88
C GLU A 258 -7.92 29.47 15.31
N GLU A 259 -8.92 30.35 15.49
CA GLU A 259 -9.43 30.72 16.83
C GLU A 259 -9.90 29.50 17.63
N SER A 260 -10.44 28.50 16.93
CA SER A 260 -10.90 27.24 17.51
C SER A 260 -9.78 26.39 18.12
N ALA A 261 -8.50 26.67 17.84
CA ALA A 261 -7.37 25.98 18.44
C ALA A 261 -7.36 26.07 19.97
N ASN A 262 -7.92 27.14 20.54
CA ASN A 262 -8.06 27.32 21.99
C ASN A 262 -8.95 26.24 22.66
N LEU A 263 -9.80 25.56 21.88
CA LEU A 263 -10.64 24.45 22.38
C LEU A 263 -9.86 23.12 22.52
N TYR A 264 -8.67 23.04 21.94
CA TYR A 264 -7.87 21.80 21.84
C TYR A 264 -6.49 21.92 22.49
N THR A 265 -6.32 22.84 23.44
CA THR A 265 -5.00 23.15 24.03
C THR A 265 -4.33 21.94 24.67
N GLU A 266 -5.08 21.08 25.35
CA GLU A 266 -4.55 19.85 25.96
C GLU A 266 -4.07 18.85 24.89
N GLN A 267 -4.92 18.55 23.89
CA GLN A 267 -4.60 17.61 22.82
C GLN A 267 -3.41 18.09 21.98
N ILE A 268 -3.35 19.39 21.69
CA ILE A 268 -2.22 20.01 21.00
C ILE A 268 -0.94 19.90 21.84
N SER A 269 -1.02 20.12 23.15
CA SER A 269 0.13 19.94 24.05
C SER A 269 0.65 18.51 24.02
N LYS A 270 -0.25 17.52 24.14
CA LYS A 270 0.13 16.10 24.09
C LYS A 270 0.77 15.70 22.76
N LEU A 271 0.23 16.18 21.63
CA LEU A 271 0.85 15.99 20.32
C LEU A 271 2.24 16.62 20.25
N ARG A 272 2.41 17.85 20.78
CA ARG A 272 3.69 18.55 20.84
C ARG A 272 4.73 17.79 21.67
N ASP A 273 4.33 17.20 22.79
CA ASP A 273 5.21 16.41 23.65
C ASP A 273 5.71 15.16 22.92
N VAL A 274 4.82 14.49 22.17
CA VAL A 274 5.15 13.30 21.37
C VAL A 274 6.11 13.63 20.22
N ILE A 275 5.96 14.78 19.58
CA ILE A 275 6.83 15.22 18.47
C ILE A 275 8.03 16.06 18.95
N LEU A 276 8.29 16.15 20.25
CA LEU A 276 9.29 17.08 20.82
C LEU A 276 10.70 16.80 20.27
N ASP A 277 11.12 15.53 20.28
CA ASP A 277 12.37 15.08 19.72
C ASP A 277 12.21 13.79 18.92
N VAL A 278 13.27 13.42 18.20
CA VAL A 278 13.25 12.29 17.27
C VAL A 278 13.12 10.94 17.98
N GLU A 279 13.62 10.81 19.21
CA GLU A 279 13.56 9.55 19.96
C GLU A 279 12.15 9.30 20.52
N HIS A 280 11.51 10.33 21.07
CA HIS A 280 10.11 10.24 21.51
C HIS A 280 9.18 9.97 20.33
N PHE A 281 9.40 10.66 19.21
CA PHE A 281 8.62 10.46 18.00
C PHE A 281 8.79 9.05 17.42
N ASP A 282 10.02 8.53 17.34
CA ASP A 282 10.29 7.15 16.93
C ASP A 282 9.55 6.14 17.81
N LYS A 283 9.64 6.28 19.14
CA LYS A 283 8.91 5.42 20.09
C LYS A 283 7.41 5.48 19.91
N PHE A 284 6.86 6.66 19.63
CA PHE A 284 5.44 6.81 19.38
C PHE A 284 5.00 6.13 18.08
N ILE A 285 5.71 6.36 16.97
CA ILE A 285 5.41 5.70 15.70
C ILE A 285 5.55 4.18 15.84
N LYS A 286 6.58 3.68 16.53
CA LYS A 286 6.72 2.26 16.88
C LYS A 286 5.51 1.74 17.66
N TYR A 287 5.09 2.46 18.68
CA TYR A 287 3.96 2.06 19.52
C TYR A 287 2.66 1.93 18.72
N LEU A 288 2.42 2.86 17.77
CA LEU A 288 1.24 2.83 16.89
C LEU A 288 1.30 1.66 15.91
N LEU A 289 2.50 1.26 15.49
CA LEU A 289 2.69 0.20 14.51
C LEU A 289 2.91 -1.18 15.13
N THR A 290 3.12 -1.26 16.45
CA THR A 290 3.24 -2.52 17.16
C THR A 290 1.90 -3.26 17.15
N PRO A 291 1.83 -4.49 16.63
CA PRO A 291 0.58 -5.25 16.58
C PRO A 291 0.08 -5.57 17.99
N LYS A 292 -1.24 -5.43 18.18
CA LYS A 292 -1.92 -5.81 19.43
C LYS A 292 -3.11 -6.70 19.13
N GLU A 293 -3.07 -7.91 19.67
CA GLU A 293 -4.18 -8.84 19.57
C GLU A 293 -5.37 -8.42 20.44
N PRO A 294 -6.61 -8.73 20.02
CA PRO A 294 -6.98 -9.54 18.85
C PRO A 294 -7.09 -8.75 17.53
N LEU A 295 -6.94 -7.42 17.56
CA LEU A 295 -7.30 -6.54 16.43
C LEU A 295 -6.19 -6.35 15.39
N ALA A 296 -5.01 -6.91 15.57
CA ALA A 296 -3.96 -6.81 14.55
C ALA A 296 -4.34 -7.60 13.28
N VAL A 297 -4.04 -7.03 12.11
CA VAL A 297 -4.23 -7.61 10.78
C VAL A 297 -3.06 -7.24 9.88
N LEU A 298 -2.92 -7.98 8.77
CA LEU A 298 -2.08 -7.57 7.67
C LEU A 298 -2.70 -6.33 7.01
N CYS A 299 -2.03 -5.19 7.17
CA CYS A 299 -2.36 -3.93 6.52
C CYS A 299 -1.59 -3.82 5.20
N HIS A 300 -2.15 -3.08 4.25
CA HIS A 300 -1.51 -2.67 3.00
C HIS A 300 -0.38 -1.67 3.26
N GLY A 301 -0.59 -0.76 4.21
CA GLY A 301 0.40 0.19 4.73
C GLY A 301 0.71 1.42 3.89
N ASP A 302 0.16 1.51 2.69
CA ASP A 302 0.13 2.72 1.86
C ASP A 302 -1.21 2.79 1.12
N PHE A 303 -2.30 2.59 1.85
CA PHE A 303 -3.63 2.51 1.27
C PHE A 303 -4.17 3.89 0.86
N ASN A 304 -3.85 4.31 -0.37
CA ASN A 304 -4.28 5.58 -0.93
C ASN A 304 -4.68 5.45 -2.42
N MET A 305 -5.33 6.48 -2.97
CA MET A 305 -5.86 6.47 -4.35
C MET A 305 -4.85 6.19 -5.47
N ASN A 306 -3.55 6.41 -5.26
CA ASN A 306 -2.52 6.09 -6.27
C ASN A 306 -2.27 4.58 -6.37
N ASN A 307 -2.60 3.84 -5.31
CA ASN A 307 -2.41 2.40 -5.19
C ASN A 307 -3.73 1.65 -5.47
N MET A 308 -4.62 2.30 -6.24
CA MET A 308 -5.92 1.78 -6.62
C MET A 308 -6.20 2.05 -8.09
N MET A 309 -6.74 1.06 -8.79
CA MET A 309 -7.34 1.27 -10.10
C MET A 309 -8.79 0.81 -10.11
N PHE A 310 -9.63 1.55 -10.82
CA PHE A 310 -11.08 1.38 -10.86
C PHE A 310 -11.54 0.97 -12.25
N LYS A 311 -12.56 0.13 -12.29
CA LYS A 311 -13.32 -0.22 -13.49
C LYS A 311 -14.68 0.44 -13.44
N TYR A 312 -15.17 0.86 -14.60
CA TYR A 312 -16.39 1.66 -14.72
C TYR A 312 -17.43 0.97 -15.58
N ASP A 313 -18.70 1.16 -15.26
CA ASP A 313 -19.82 0.74 -16.11
C ASP A 313 -20.13 1.76 -17.21
N SER A 314 -21.22 1.55 -17.94
CA SER A 314 -21.67 2.45 -19.01
C SER A 314 -22.07 3.84 -18.53
N ASP A 315 -22.45 3.98 -17.25
CA ASP A 315 -22.85 5.25 -16.63
C ASP A 315 -21.66 5.95 -15.92
N ASN A 316 -20.44 5.45 -16.18
CA ASN A 316 -19.18 5.92 -15.61
C ASN A 316 -19.17 5.88 -14.07
N GLN A 317 -19.89 4.93 -13.47
CA GLN A 317 -19.82 4.64 -12.04
C GLN A 317 -18.73 3.59 -11.76
N PRO A 318 -17.95 3.73 -10.67
CA PRO A 318 -16.95 2.73 -10.30
C PRO A 318 -17.65 1.44 -9.83
N VAL A 319 -17.41 0.34 -10.54
CA VAL A 319 -18.04 -0.98 -10.28
C VAL A 319 -17.02 -2.06 -9.92
N GLY A 320 -15.72 -1.79 -10.07
CA GLY A 320 -14.65 -2.70 -9.69
C GLY A 320 -13.42 -1.93 -9.24
N ILE A 321 -12.61 -2.56 -8.40
CA ILE A 321 -11.38 -1.98 -7.85
C ILE A 321 -10.28 -3.05 -7.80
N LYS A 322 -9.06 -2.64 -8.09
CA LYS A 322 -7.84 -3.43 -7.92
C LYS A 322 -6.89 -2.67 -7.02
N PHE A 323 -6.36 -3.35 -6.01
CA PHE A 323 -5.30 -2.81 -5.16
C PHE A 323 -3.95 -3.09 -5.81
N LEU A 324 -3.03 -2.13 -5.66
CA LEU A 324 -1.70 -2.15 -6.24
C LEU A 324 -0.67 -1.85 -5.15
N ASP A 325 0.58 -2.23 -5.43
CA ASP A 325 1.73 -1.81 -4.63
C ASP A 325 1.71 -2.24 -3.16
N PHE A 326 1.96 -3.53 -2.94
CA PHE A 326 2.00 -4.13 -1.60
C PHE A 326 3.40 -4.06 -0.96
N GLN A 327 4.22 -3.07 -1.32
CA GLN A 327 5.60 -2.91 -0.82
C GLN A 327 5.67 -2.59 0.69
N THR A 328 4.63 -1.96 1.20
CA THR A 328 4.55 -1.46 2.58
C THR A 328 3.69 -2.32 3.50
N ILE A 329 3.35 -3.55 3.07
CA ILE A 329 2.55 -4.44 3.90
C ILE A 329 3.20 -4.67 5.26
N HIS A 330 2.38 -4.75 6.30
CA HIS A 330 2.85 -4.99 7.65
C HIS A 330 1.70 -5.39 8.57
N TYR A 331 2.01 -6.12 9.63
CA TYR A 331 1.02 -6.61 10.60
C TYR A 331 0.80 -5.59 11.74
N CYS A 332 -0.36 -4.94 11.81
CA CYS A 332 -0.70 -3.96 12.86
C CYS A 332 -2.20 -3.68 12.95
N SER A 333 -2.62 -2.60 13.62
CA SER A 333 -4.02 -2.19 13.73
C SER A 333 -4.63 -1.85 12.34
N PRO A 334 -5.85 -2.31 12.00
CA PRO A 334 -6.53 -1.97 10.75
C PRO A 334 -6.79 -0.46 10.59
N MET A 335 -6.74 0.27 11.70
CA MET A 335 -6.94 1.72 11.72
C MET A 335 -5.78 2.47 11.08
N ILE A 336 -4.61 1.84 10.91
CA ILE A 336 -3.49 2.41 10.17
C ILE A 336 -3.88 2.70 8.72
N ASP A 337 -4.41 1.70 8.01
CA ASP A 337 -4.87 1.88 6.63
C ASP A 337 -6.14 2.73 6.54
N LEU A 338 -7.14 2.45 7.37
CA LEU A 338 -8.44 3.12 7.26
C LEU A 338 -8.33 4.62 7.55
N SER A 339 -7.63 5.01 8.62
CA SER A 339 -7.48 6.43 8.96
C SER A 339 -6.62 7.15 7.94
N PHE A 340 -5.53 6.54 7.47
CA PHE A 340 -4.69 7.11 6.43
C PHE A 340 -5.51 7.37 5.16
N PHE A 341 -6.24 6.37 4.68
CA PHE A 341 -7.07 6.48 3.49
C PHE A 341 -8.12 7.57 3.57
N LEU A 342 -8.90 7.57 4.67
CA LEU A 342 -9.94 8.57 4.85
C LEU A 342 -9.35 9.97 4.97
N PHE A 343 -8.25 10.18 5.68
CA PHE A 343 -7.63 11.51 5.76
C PHE A 343 -6.95 11.93 4.45
N MET A 344 -6.31 11.00 3.77
CA MET A 344 -5.54 11.26 2.55
C MET A 344 -6.41 11.47 1.31
N ASN A 345 -7.60 10.85 1.23
CA ASN A 345 -8.38 10.83 -0.02
C ASN A 345 -9.79 11.41 0.05
N THR A 346 -10.20 11.97 1.18
CA THR A 346 -11.49 12.68 1.31
C THR A 346 -11.32 14.21 1.41
N THR A 347 -12.38 14.92 1.04
CA THR A 347 -12.54 16.36 1.33
C THR A 347 -13.00 16.58 2.78
N ALA A 348 -12.92 17.82 3.27
CA ALA A 348 -13.43 18.17 4.59
C ALA A 348 -14.95 17.94 4.67
N GLU A 349 -15.66 18.27 3.60
CA GLU A 349 -17.10 18.12 3.43
C GLU A 349 -17.50 16.64 3.51
N ASN A 350 -16.79 15.76 2.78
CA ASN A 350 -17.09 14.32 2.85
C ASN A 350 -16.90 13.74 4.24
N ARG A 351 -15.90 14.20 5.00
CA ARG A 351 -15.71 13.73 6.39
C ARG A 351 -16.77 14.31 7.32
N ALA A 352 -17.12 15.59 7.17
CA ALA A 352 -18.16 16.19 7.98
C ALA A 352 -19.53 15.52 7.77
N GLU A 353 -19.87 15.14 6.53
CA GLU A 353 -21.18 14.59 6.17
C GLU A 353 -21.26 13.06 6.33
N HIS A 354 -20.20 12.32 5.95
CA HIS A 354 -20.27 10.87 5.78
C HIS A 354 -19.31 10.07 6.67
N TRP A 355 -18.64 10.67 7.66
CA TRP A 355 -17.67 9.93 8.49
C TRP A 355 -18.27 8.69 9.15
N GLU A 356 -19.42 8.84 9.81
CA GLU A 356 -20.10 7.74 10.49
C GLU A 356 -20.52 6.66 9.48
N GLU A 357 -21.06 7.05 8.34
CA GLU A 357 -21.47 6.13 7.28
C GLU A 357 -20.29 5.33 6.72
N MET A 358 -19.18 6.01 6.37
CA MET A 358 -17.96 5.36 5.89
C MET A 358 -17.39 4.38 6.91
N PHE A 359 -17.34 4.77 8.18
CA PHE A 359 -16.81 3.92 9.25
C PHE A 359 -17.72 2.72 9.54
N SER A 360 -19.04 2.92 9.59
CA SER A 360 -20.02 1.85 9.76
C SER A 360 -20.04 0.92 8.54
N MET A 361 -19.83 1.43 7.33
CA MET A 361 -19.71 0.61 6.12
C MET A 361 -18.46 -0.28 6.18
N TYR A 362 -17.31 0.29 6.58
CA TYR A 362 -16.10 -0.48 6.80
C TYR A 362 -16.36 -1.64 7.78
N HIS A 363 -16.92 -1.32 8.95
CA HIS A 363 -17.14 -2.28 10.04
C HIS A 363 -18.13 -3.39 9.67
N SER A 364 -19.28 -3.03 9.10
CA SER A 364 -20.30 -4.00 8.68
C SER A 364 -19.81 -4.90 7.54
N THR A 365 -19.08 -4.34 6.57
CA THR A 365 -18.48 -5.14 5.48
C THR A 365 -17.45 -6.11 6.04
N LEU A 366 -16.63 -5.66 7.00
CA LEU A 366 -15.62 -6.51 7.64
C LEU A 366 -16.27 -7.66 8.40
N LEU A 367 -17.31 -7.41 9.20
CA LEU A 367 -18.03 -8.45 9.94
C LEU A 367 -18.69 -9.45 8.98
N SER A 368 -19.33 -8.96 7.92
CA SER A 368 -19.97 -9.81 6.92
C SER A 368 -18.98 -10.71 6.20
N ALA A 369 -17.84 -10.14 5.75
CA ALA A 369 -16.78 -10.90 5.10
C ALA A 369 -16.11 -11.89 6.06
N LEU A 370 -15.84 -11.48 7.30
CA LEU A 370 -15.26 -12.36 8.31
C LEU A 370 -16.20 -13.53 8.66
N SER A 371 -17.50 -13.26 8.79
CA SER A 371 -18.53 -14.27 9.00
C SER A 371 -18.54 -15.29 7.86
N GLU A 372 -18.49 -14.82 6.61
CA GLU A 372 -18.38 -15.65 5.41
C GLU A 372 -17.10 -16.51 5.44
N PHE A 373 -15.95 -15.91 5.77
CA PHE A 373 -14.65 -16.59 5.73
C PHE A 373 -14.45 -17.59 6.86
N THR A 374 -15.07 -17.40 8.04
CA THR A 374 -14.89 -18.29 9.21
C THR A 374 -16.09 -19.19 9.47
N ASN A 375 -17.19 -19.04 8.72
CA ASN A 375 -18.47 -19.71 8.97
C ASN A 375 -18.95 -19.53 10.42
N THR A 376 -18.70 -18.33 10.97
CA THR A 376 -19.11 -17.93 12.31
C THR A 376 -20.16 -16.84 12.20
N SER A 377 -21.20 -16.85 13.02
CA SER A 377 -22.24 -15.83 12.93
C SER A 377 -21.70 -14.43 13.25
N GLU A 378 -22.22 -13.39 12.59
CA GLU A 378 -21.86 -12.00 12.92
C GLU A 378 -22.14 -11.65 14.39
N GLN A 379 -23.13 -12.30 15.02
CA GLN A 379 -23.45 -12.13 16.43
C GLN A 379 -22.32 -12.62 17.34
N ASP A 380 -21.71 -13.77 17.03
CA ASP A 380 -20.59 -14.32 17.80
C ASP A 380 -19.33 -13.47 17.62
N LEU A 381 -19.09 -12.98 16.39
CA LEU A 381 -17.97 -12.10 16.06
C LEU A 381 -18.08 -10.73 16.73
N SER A 382 -19.29 -10.20 16.88
CA SER A 382 -19.55 -8.88 17.47
C SER A 382 -19.03 -8.74 18.90
N SER A 383 -18.86 -9.84 19.63
CA SER A 383 -18.26 -9.82 20.98
C SER A 383 -16.78 -9.37 20.98
N ARG A 384 -16.03 -9.71 19.92
CA ARG A 384 -14.60 -9.40 19.76
C ARG A 384 -14.34 -8.22 18.84
N TYR A 385 -15.24 -8.01 17.87
CA TYR A 385 -15.09 -7.03 16.80
C TYR A 385 -16.29 -6.07 16.76
N SER A 386 -16.77 -5.60 17.90
CA SER A 386 -17.88 -4.63 17.94
C SER A 386 -17.49 -3.28 17.33
N LEU A 387 -18.48 -2.53 16.84
CA LEU A 387 -18.26 -1.17 16.32
C LEU A 387 -17.58 -0.28 17.36
N LYS A 388 -17.97 -0.41 18.63
CA LYS A 388 -17.39 0.35 19.75
C LYS A 388 -15.90 0.05 19.92
N ILE A 389 -15.51 -1.23 19.87
CA ILE A 389 -14.09 -1.63 19.95
C ILE A 389 -13.30 -1.00 18.80
N PHE A 390 -13.85 -1.00 17.58
CA PHE A 390 -13.20 -0.37 16.43
C PHE A 390 -13.13 1.16 16.56
N GLN A 391 -14.13 1.82 17.17
CA GLN A 391 -14.09 3.26 17.46
C GLN A 391 -13.01 3.61 18.49
N GLU A 392 -12.87 2.80 19.54
CA GLU A 392 -11.80 2.94 20.54
C GLU A 392 -10.42 2.71 19.92
N GLU A 393 -10.30 1.73 19.03
CA GLU A 393 -9.09 1.46 18.26
C GLU A 393 -8.76 2.66 17.33
N LEU A 394 -9.75 3.20 16.61
CA LEU A 394 -9.59 4.38 15.76
C LEU A 394 -9.06 5.56 16.57
N ALA A 395 -9.65 5.83 17.74
CA ALA A 395 -9.24 6.93 18.62
C ALA A 395 -7.77 6.82 19.07
N LYS A 396 -7.27 5.59 19.18
CA LYS A 396 -5.89 5.31 19.62
C LYS A 396 -4.87 5.38 18.47
N TYR A 397 -5.27 5.01 17.26
CA TYR A 397 -4.34 4.80 16.13
C TYR A 397 -4.49 5.81 14.97
N CYS A 398 -5.56 6.61 14.92
CA CYS A 398 -5.80 7.57 13.81
C CYS A 398 -4.72 8.65 13.67
N SER A 399 -3.96 8.91 14.73
CA SER A 399 -2.83 9.83 14.73
C SER A 399 -1.77 9.47 13.69
N TYR A 400 -1.55 8.17 13.45
CA TYR A 400 -0.64 7.72 12.41
C TYR A 400 -1.12 8.16 11.03
N GLY A 401 -2.38 7.86 10.68
CA GLY A 401 -2.97 8.25 9.40
C GLY A 401 -2.92 9.76 9.19
N TYR A 402 -3.16 10.54 10.24
CA TYR A 402 -3.04 12.01 10.20
C TYR A 402 -1.61 12.47 9.90
N ILE A 403 -0.60 11.93 10.60
CA ILE A 403 0.81 12.29 10.40
C ILE A 403 1.25 12.00 8.97
N ILE A 404 0.91 10.82 8.44
CA ILE A 404 1.28 10.43 7.08
C ILE A 404 0.51 11.24 6.04
N ALA A 405 -0.82 11.37 6.17
CA ALA A 405 -1.65 12.11 5.22
C ALA A 405 -1.25 13.59 5.13
N THR A 406 -1.07 14.27 6.26
CA THR A 406 -0.66 15.69 6.26
C THR A 406 0.72 15.88 5.66
N THR A 407 1.66 15.00 5.97
CA THR A 407 2.99 15.00 5.34
C THR A 407 2.87 14.84 3.83
N PHE A 408 2.09 13.88 3.34
CA PHE A 408 1.93 13.66 1.90
C PHE A 408 1.23 14.83 1.23
N ILE A 409 0.15 15.38 1.79
CA ILE A 409 -0.55 16.56 1.24
C ILE A 409 0.43 17.74 1.11
N ILE A 410 1.22 18.03 2.16
CA ILE A 410 2.25 19.07 2.11
C ILE A 410 3.27 18.74 1.02
N SER A 411 3.75 17.50 0.96
CA SER A 411 4.71 17.04 -0.05
C SER A 411 4.22 17.29 -1.47
N TYR A 412 3.02 16.79 -1.80
CA TYR A 412 2.42 16.90 -3.12
C TYR A 412 2.17 18.36 -3.49
N SER A 413 1.71 19.18 -2.54
CA SER A 413 1.53 20.61 -2.78
C SER A 413 2.85 21.33 -3.06
N CYS A 414 3.96 20.92 -2.44
CA CYS A 414 5.27 21.55 -2.60
C CYS A 414 6.06 21.06 -3.84
N ARG A 415 5.61 20.00 -4.53
CA ARG A 415 6.34 19.47 -5.68
C ARG A 415 6.41 20.53 -6.80
N PRO A 416 7.61 20.81 -7.35
CA PRO A 416 7.72 21.46 -8.65
C PRO A 416 6.91 20.66 -9.67
N LYS A 417 6.28 21.33 -10.65
CA LYS A 417 5.60 20.65 -11.76
C LYS A 417 6.55 19.74 -12.57
N ASP A 418 7.87 19.88 -12.40
CA ASP A 418 8.91 19.27 -13.21
C ASP A 418 9.91 18.37 -12.46
N GLY A 419 9.70 18.00 -11.18
CA GLY A 419 10.67 17.11 -10.52
C GLY A 419 10.43 16.76 -9.05
N ASP A 420 10.93 15.60 -8.65
CA ASP A 420 10.90 15.07 -7.30
C ASP A 420 12.09 15.62 -6.47
N PRO A 421 11.88 16.23 -5.29
CA PRO A 421 12.98 16.71 -4.45
C PRO A 421 13.93 15.59 -3.98
N PHE A 422 13.50 14.32 -4.05
CA PHE A 422 14.33 13.14 -3.78
C PHE A 422 15.14 12.68 -5.00
N GLN A 423 14.83 13.15 -6.22
CA GLN A 423 15.56 12.82 -7.47
C GLN A 423 16.78 13.70 -7.72
N ASP A 424 16.76 14.96 -7.26
CA ASP A 424 17.90 15.88 -7.34
C ASP A 424 18.89 15.71 -6.16
N MET A 425 18.81 14.58 -5.44
CA MET A 425 19.78 14.28 -4.39
C MET A 425 21.11 13.90 -5.01
N ASP A 426 22.03 14.85 -4.99
CA ASP A 426 23.44 14.63 -5.25
C ASP A 426 23.97 13.58 -4.26
N GLU A 427 24.51 12.50 -4.82
CA GLU A 427 25.19 11.41 -4.12
C GLU A 427 26.37 11.87 -3.24
N ASN A 428 26.84 13.11 -3.43
CA ASN A 428 27.89 13.75 -2.63
C ASN A 428 27.36 14.70 -1.55
N LYS A 429 26.04 14.99 -1.49
CA LYS A 429 25.47 15.82 -0.42
C LYS A 429 25.39 15.02 0.87
N PHE A 430 25.91 15.58 1.95
CA PHE A 430 25.70 15.01 3.27
C PHE A 430 24.19 15.02 3.59
N ILE A 431 23.72 14.01 4.32
CA ILE A 431 22.32 13.88 4.73
C ILE A 431 21.83 15.14 5.49
N GLU A 432 22.73 15.87 6.14
CA GLU A 432 22.49 17.17 6.78
C GLU A 432 22.09 18.29 5.80
N ASP A 433 22.66 18.29 4.59
CA ASP A 433 22.29 19.23 3.53
C ASP A 433 20.93 18.88 2.92
N ILE A 434 20.65 17.57 2.80
CA ILE A 434 19.31 17.07 2.42
C ILE A 434 18.27 17.58 3.42
N TYR A 435 18.57 17.57 4.72
CA TYR A 435 17.67 18.13 5.74
C TYR A 435 17.44 19.62 5.63
N ALA A 436 18.50 20.39 5.46
CA ALA A 436 18.40 21.84 5.31
C ALA A 436 17.61 22.21 4.05
N ASP A 437 17.76 21.44 2.97
CA ASP A 437 16.99 21.60 1.74
C ASP A 437 15.52 21.24 1.93
N LEU A 438 15.22 20.11 2.56
CA LEU A 438 13.84 19.68 2.85
C LEU A 438 13.12 20.74 3.69
N LYS A 439 13.67 21.15 4.84
CA LYS A 439 13.06 22.18 5.69
C LYS A 439 12.79 23.52 4.98
N ARG A 440 13.69 23.94 4.08
CA ARG A 440 13.52 25.18 3.32
C ARG A 440 12.43 25.07 2.24
N LYS A 441 12.23 23.89 1.68
CA LYS A 441 11.29 23.65 0.56
C LYS A 441 9.86 23.37 1.01
N PHE A 442 9.64 22.88 2.24
CA PHE A 442 8.29 22.58 2.73
C PHE A 442 7.61 23.80 3.35
N VAL A 443 6.89 24.53 2.50
CA VAL A 443 6.00 25.60 2.92
C VAL A 443 4.56 25.14 2.72
N ILE A 444 3.75 25.18 3.78
CA ILE A 444 2.31 24.93 3.65
C ILE A 444 1.71 26.04 2.79
N LYS A 445 1.33 25.67 1.57
CA LYS A 445 0.65 26.55 0.62
C LYS A 445 -0.78 26.85 1.07
N ASP A 446 -1.25 28.06 0.78
CA ASP A 446 -2.61 28.48 1.16
C ASP A 446 -3.69 27.62 0.48
N GLU A 447 -3.43 27.06 -0.70
CA GLU A 447 -4.38 26.21 -1.44
C GLU A 447 -4.74 24.89 -0.74
N VAL A 448 -3.89 24.41 0.17
CA VAL A 448 -4.13 23.17 0.94
C VAL A 448 -4.39 23.42 2.42
N ILE A 449 -4.30 24.68 2.89
CA ILE A 449 -4.29 24.98 4.33
C ILE A 449 -5.62 24.63 5.00
N ASP A 450 -6.75 24.95 4.37
CA ASP A 450 -8.09 24.69 4.92
C ASP A 450 -8.33 23.19 5.08
N ARG A 451 -7.91 22.41 4.07
CA ARG A 451 -7.96 20.95 4.12
C ARG A 451 -7.12 20.41 5.28
N LEU A 452 -5.91 20.91 5.44
CA LEU A 452 -5.01 20.48 6.51
C LEU A 452 -5.56 20.87 7.89
N PHE A 453 -6.13 22.08 8.05
CA PHE A 453 -6.75 22.52 9.30
C PHE A 453 -7.99 21.71 9.66
N SER A 454 -8.81 21.32 8.67
CA SER A 454 -9.89 20.37 8.88
C SER A 454 -9.37 19.04 9.43
N LEU A 455 -8.28 18.49 8.87
CA LEU A 455 -7.66 17.26 9.37
C LEU A 455 -7.14 17.40 10.80
N VAL A 456 -6.55 18.55 11.16
CA VAL A 456 -6.13 18.84 12.54
C VAL A 456 -7.35 18.76 13.47
N LYS A 457 -8.46 19.43 13.15
CA LYS A 457 -9.70 19.38 13.95
C LYS A 457 -10.23 17.96 14.07
N ASP A 458 -10.28 17.22 12.95
CA ASP A 458 -10.77 15.85 12.92
C ASP A 458 -9.98 14.93 13.86
N VAL A 459 -8.65 15.04 13.83
CA VAL A 459 -7.78 14.20 14.65
C VAL A 459 -7.86 14.62 16.12
N LEU A 460 -7.86 15.92 16.44
CA LEU A 460 -7.93 16.40 17.83
C LEU A 460 -9.26 16.05 18.51
N GLN A 461 -10.35 15.93 17.75
CA GLN A 461 -11.65 15.48 18.26
C GLN A 461 -11.71 13.96 18.49
N LYS A 462 -10.95 13.18 17.71
CA LYS A 462 -11.01 11.71 17.71
C LYS A 462 -9.94 11.06 18.57
N MET A 463 -8.79 11.71 18.76
CA MET A 463 -7.65 11.12 19.44
C MET A 463 -7.88 10.96 20.94
N ASN A 464 -7.48 9.80 21.45
CA ASN A 464 -7.27 9.58 22.88
C ASN A 464 -5.76 9.41 23.11
N ILE A 465 -5.08 10.54 23.34
CA ILE A 465 -3.62 10.61 23.56
C ILE A 465 -3.30 10.49 25.04
#